data_AF-K1UHK0-F1
#
_entry.id   AF-K1UHK0-F1
#
_cell.length_a   1.000
_cell.length_b   1.000
_cell.length_c   1.000
_cell.angle_alpha   90.00
_cell.angle_beta   90.00
_cell.angle_gamma   90.00
#
_symmetry.space_group_name_H-M   'P 1'
#
loop_
_entity.id
_entity.type
_entity.pdbx_description
1 polymer ?
#
loop_
_entity_poly.entity_id
_entity_poly.type
_entity_poly.pdbx_seq_one_letter_code
_entity_poly.pdbx_strand_id
1 'polypeptide(L)'
;AKGQWTLVVFIGGILSIAKFMNTTGVSAWLASLLGPIFAPIMSSPYIFVPCLCIITFALRYVIVSQTCMLTMMIAIFGPLMEAHGMSMFILVFVEWLCGTYWNTAYGNPSVVGFIKMTGDKCVDYPCAQKASYAYMVITIIAMLASVPLWQAIGLC
;
A
#
# COMPACT_ATOMS: atom_id res chain seq x y z
N ALA A 1 28.24 -0.59 6.14
CA ALA A 1 26.84 -1.04 6.01
C ALA A 1 26.82 -2.56 6.03
N LYS A 2 26.29 -3.19 7.10
CA LYS A 2 26.06 -4.65 7.08
C LYS A 2 24.90 -4.88 6.11
N GLY A 3 25.08 -5.69 5.06
CA GLY A 3 24.02 -5.99 4.11
C GLY A 3 22.75 -6.38 4.86
N GLN A 4 21.61 -5.78 4.48
CA GLN A 4 20.30 -6.11 5.07
C GLN A 4 19.86 -7.50 4.58
N TRP A 5 20.62 -8.55 4.91
CA TRP A 5 20.41 -9.93 4.48
C TRP A 5 19.02 -10.43 4.86
N THR A 6 18.48 -9.98 6.00
CA THR A 6 17.09 -10.22 6.40
C THR A 6 16.09 -9.72 5.36
N LEU A 7 16.33 -8.54 4.78
CA LEU A 7 15.46 -7.93 3.78
C LEU A 7 15.55 -8.69 2.44
N VAL A 8 16.75 -9.16 2.06
CA VAL A 8 16.95 -9.98 0.86
C VAL A 8 16.22 -11.31 0.97
N VAL A 9 16.39 -12.04 2.09
CA VAL A 9 15.70 -13.33 2.33
C VAL A 9 14.19 -13.13 2.39
N PHE A 10 13.73 -12.04 3.01
CA PHE A 10 12.31 -11.70 3.11
C PHE A 10 11.67 -11.40 1.74
N ILE A 11 12.31 -10.56 0.92
CA ILE A 11 11.85 -10.27 -0.45
C ILE A 11 11.83 -11.56 -1.28
N GLY A 12 12.90 -12.35 -1.23
CA GLY A 12 12.96 -13.64 -1.94
C GLY A 12 11.86 -14.60 -1.51
N GLY A 13 11.59 -14.71 -0.21
CA GLY A 13 10.52 -15.54 0.34
C GLY A 13 9.13 -15.10 -0.11
N ILE A 14 8.84 -13.80 -0.04
CA ILE A 14 7.54 -13.26 -0.46
C ILE A 14 7.34 -13.42 -1.96
N LEU A 15 8.35 -13.12 -2.79
CA LEU A 15 8.27 -13.32 -4.25
C LEU A 15 8.05 -14.81 -4.60
N SER A 16 8.64 -15.73 -3.82
CA SER A 16 8.45 -17.17 -3.99
C SER A 16 7.02 -17.61 -3.64
N ILE A 17 6.45 -17.07 -2.55
CA ILE A 17 5.05 -17.33 -2.17
C ILE A 17 4.09 -16.73 -3.22
N ALA A 18 4.35 -15.51 -3.69
CA ALA A 18 3.56 -14.89 -4.76
C ALA A 18 3.57 -15.75 -6.04
N LYS A 19 4.75 -16.25 -6.44
CA LYS A 19 4.89 -17.17 -7.57
C LYS A 19 4.15 -18.49 -7.33
N PHE A 20 4.22 -19.03 -6.12
CA PHE A 20 3.50 -20.25 -5.75
C PHE A 20 1.97 -20.08 -5.83
N MET A 21 1.43 -18.96 -5.33
CA MET A 21 0.00 -18.62 -5.44
C MET A 21 -0.44 -18.49 -6.90
N ASN A 22 0.43 -17.98 -7.76
CA ASN A 22 0.17 -17.86 -9.19
C ASN A 22 0.14 -19.26 -9.85
N THR A 23 1.13 -20.12 -9.57
CA THR A 23 1.19 -21.49 -10.13
C THR A 23 0.08 -22.42 -9.65
N THR A 24 -0.43 -22.21 -8.43
CA THR A 24 -1.52 -23.02 -7.86
C THR A 24 -2.91 -22.52 -8.26
N GLY A 25 -2.99 -21.40 -9.00
CA GLY A 25 -4.27 -20.80 -9.40
C GLY A 25 -5.03 -20.10 -8.27
N VAL A 26 -4.47 -20.08 -7.05
CA VAL A 26 -5.08 -19.40 -5.89
C VAL A 26 -5.23 -17.91 -6.15
N SER A 27 -4.28 -17.29 -6.85
CA SER A 27 -4.40 -15.89 -7.30
C SER A 27 -5.62 -15.68 -8.21
N ALA A 28 -5.86 -16.59 -9.16
CA ALA A 28 -6.99 -16.50 -10.10
C ALA A 28 -8.32 -16.80 -9.41
N TRP A 29 -8.34 -17.73 -8.44
CA TRP A 29 -9.50 -18.02 -7.61
C TRP A 29 -9.87 -16.86 -6.68
N LEU A 30 -8.87 -16.23 -6.03
CA LEU A 30 -9.10 -15.01 -5.25
C LEU A 30 -9.60 -13.87 -6.15
N ALA A 31 -9.02 -13.70 -7.34
CA ALA A 31 -9.48 -12.70 -8.30
C ALA A 31 -10.91 -12.97 -8.79
N SER A 32 -11.33 -14.23 -8.96
CA SER A 32 -12.71 -14.55 -9.35
C SER A 32 -13.72 -14.37 -8.22
N LEU A 33 -13.30 -14.57 -6.96
CA LEU A 33 -14.15 -14.34 -5.78
C LEU A 33 -14.29 -12.85 -5.46
N LEU A 34 -13.18 -12.10 -5.56
CA LEU A 34 -13.11 -10.68 -5.23
C LEU A 34 -13.47 -9.78 -6.40
N GLY A 35 -13.34 -10.26 -7.64
CA GLY A 35 -13.67 -9.53 -8.86
C GLY A 35 -15.08 -8.93 -8.86
N PRO A 36 -16.15 -9.67 -8.52
CA PRO A 36 -17.51 -9.12 -8.44
C PRO A 36 -17.67 -8.04 -7.36
N ILE A 37 -16.93 -8.14 -6.26
CA ILE A 37 -16.96 -7.19 -5.15
C ILE A 37 -16.23 -5.89 -5.54
N PHE A 38 -15.12 -6.02 -6.28
CA PHE A 38 -14.32 -4.88 -6.74
C PHE A 38 -14.76 -4.31 -8.09
N ALA A 39 -15.57 -5.02 -8.88
CA ALA A 39 -16.09 -4.55 -10.16
C ALA A 39 -16.75 -3.15 -10.10
N PRO A 40 -17.64 -2.84 -9.13
CA PRO A 40 -18.18 -1.48 -9.00
C PRO A 40 -17.14 -0.45 -8.57
N ILE A 41 -16.11 -0.86 -7.83
CA ILE A 41 -15.02 0.02 -7.36
C ILE A 41 -14.04 0.33 -8.49
N MET A 42 -13.83 -0.63 -9.40
CA MET A 42 -12.97 -0.53 -10.59
C MET A 42 -13.66 0.18 -11.77
N SER A 43 -14.94 0.55 -11.65
CA SER A 43 -15.69 1.21 -12.74
C SER A 43 -15.23 2.65 -13.00
N SER A 44 -14.59 3.28 -12.00
CA SER A 44 -14.03 4.62 -12.12
C SER A 44 -12.74 4.74 -11.32
N PRO A 45 -11.66 5.28 -11.91
CA PRO A 45 -10.42 5.57 -11.19
C PRO A 45 -10.63 6.46 -9.95
N TYR A 46 -11.64 7.34 -9.99
CA TYR A 46 -12.01 8.21 -8.87
C TYR A 46 -12.59 7.45 -7.67
N ILE A 47 -13.10 6.24 -7.88
CA ILE A 47 -13.63 5.37 -6.82
C ILE A 47 -12.54 4.38 -6.41
N PHE A 48 -11.84 3.81 -7.40
CA PHE A 48 -10.79 2.83 -7.17
C PHE A 48 -9.67 3.35 -6.28
N VAL A 49 -9.12 4.53 -6.60
CA VAL A 49 -7.97 5.11 -5.90
C VAL A 49 -8.23 5.38 -4.42
N PRO A 50 -9.30 6.08 -4.00
CA PRO A 50 -9.57 6.29 -2.57
C PRO A 50 -9.94 4.97 -1.86
N CYS A 51 -10.64 4.05 -2.52
CA CYS A 51 -10.91 2.73 -1.94
C CYS A 51 -9.60 1.97 -1.67
N LEU A 52 -8.66 2.00 -2.60
CA LEU A 52 -7.34 1.38 -2.44
C LEU A 52 -6.58 2.02 -1.27
N CYS A 53 -6.60 3.35 -1.14
CA CYS A 53 -6.02 4.06 0.01
C CYS A 53 -6.58 3.54 1.35
N ILE A 54 -7.91 3.43 1.46
CA ILE A 54 -8.59 2.99 2.68
C ILE A 54 -8.26 1.54 3.02
N ILE A 55 -8.29 0.66 2.01
CA ILE A 55 -7.92 -0.76 2.17
C ILE A 55 -6.46 -0.86 2.64
N THR A 56 -5.56 -0.07 2.06
CA THR A 56 -4.16 -0.02 2.47
C THR A 56 -4.05 0.40 3.95
N PHE A 57 -4.70 1.48 4.34
CA PHE A 57 -4.69 1.91 5.74
C PHE A 57 -5.25 0.87 6.72
N ALA A 58 -6.33 0.17 6.35
CA ALA A 58 -6.91 -0.87 7.19
C ALA A 58 -5.98 -2.08 7.33
N LEU A 59 -5.44 -2.58 6.22
CA LEU A 59 -4.59 -3.78 6.22
C LEU A 59 -3.27 -3.58 6.93
N ARG A 60 -2.72 -2.35 6.92
CA ARG A 60 -1.43 -2.08 7.54
C ARG A 60 -1.50 -2.00 9.08
N TYR A 61 -2.69 -2.00 9.68
CA TYR A 61 -2.86 -2.31 11.11
C TYR A 61 -2.52 -3.78 11.44
N VAL A 62 -2.69 -4.69 10.48
CA VAL A 62 -2.39 -6.12 10.63
C VAL A 62 -1.00 -6.43 10.07
N ILE A 63 -0.66 -5.82 8.93
CA ILE A 63 0.57 -6.05 8.20
C ILE A 63 1.55 -4.92 8.49
N VAL A 64 2.51 -5.20 9.36
CA VAL A 64 3.54 -4.23 9.78
C VAL A 64 4.57 -3.96 8.68
N SER A 65 4.85 -4.95 7.83
CA SER A 65 5.87 -4.83 6.80
C SER A 65 5.32 -4.20 5.52
N GLN A 66 5.84 -3.02 5.17
CA GLN A 66 5.49 -2.32 3.93
C GLN A 66 5.73 -3.17 2.68
N THR A 67 6.87 -3.86 2.60
CA THR A 67 7.21 -4.66 1.42
C THR A 67 6.32 -5.90 1.27
N CYS A 68 5.91 -6.50 2.39
CA CYS A 68 4.94 -7.59 2.38
C CYS A 68 3.59 -7.13 1.85
N MET A 69 3.14 -5.99 2.36
CA MET A 69 1.89 -5.38 1.97
C MET A 69 1.85 -5.06 0.47
N LEU A 70 2.88 -4.43 -0.06
CA LEU A 70 3.00 -4.12 -1.48
C LEU A 70 2.88 -5.38 -2.33
N THR A 71 3.61 -6.44 -1.94
CA THR A 71 3.59 -7.69 -2.72
C THR A 71 2.23 -8.38 -2.66
N MET A 72 1.55 -8.32 -1.51
CA MET A 72 0.20 -8.85 -1.37
C MET A 72 -0.81 -8.05 -2.21
N MET A 73 -0.74 -6.72 -2.19
CA MET A 73 -1.58 -5.85 -3.01
C MET A 73 -1.37 -6.12 -4.50
N ILE A 74 -0.12 -6.28 -4.94
CA ILE A 74 0.22 -6.67 -6.31
C ILE A 74 -0.36 -8.04 -6.66
N ALA A 75 -0.23 -9.03 -5.77
CA ALA A 75 -0.73 -10.38 -6.03
C ALA A 75 -2.27 -10.44 -6.16
N ILE A 76 -2.99 -9.60 -5.42
CA ILE A 76 -4.46 -9.57 -5.41
C ILE A 76 -5.00 -8.69 -6.55
N PHE A 77 -4.53 -7.44 -6.63
CA PHE A 77 -5.09 -6.44 -7.54
C PHE A 77 -4.36 -6.40 -8.90
N GLY A 78 -3.14 -6.93 -9.01
CA GLY A 78 -2.36 -6.93 -10.26
C GLY A 78 -3.14 -7.50 -11.45
N PRO A 79 -3.68 -8.74 -11.37
CA PRO A 79 -4.49 -9.31 -12.45
C PRO A 79 -5.77 -8.52 -12.75
N LEU A 80 -6.33 -7.85 -11.73
CA LEU A 80 -7.54 -7.06 -11.85
C LEU A 80 -7.27 -5.72 -12.57
N MET A 81 -6.10 -5.12 -12.35
CA MET A 81 -5.67 -3.88 -13.03
C MET A 81 -5.54 -4.08 -14.55
N GLU A 82 -4.94 -5.19 -14.98
CA GLU A 82 -4.79 -5.53 -16.40
C GLU A 82 -6.14 -5.70 -17.09
N ALA A 83 -7.11 -6.35 -16.43
CA ALA A 83 -8.46 -6.57 -16.96
C ALA A 83 -9.25 -5.26 -17.20
N HIS A 84 -8.91 -4.19 -16.47
CA HIS A 84 -9.57 -2.89 -16.56
C HIS A 84 -8.72 -1.82 -17.25
N GLY A 85 -7.59 -2.20 -17.86
CA GLY A 85 -6.73 -1.28 -18.62
C GLY A 85 -6.00 -0.22 -17.78
N MET A 86 -5.94 -0.39 -16.46
CA MET A 86 -5.25 0.56 -15.58
C MET A 86 -3.79 0.16 -15.37
N SER A 87 -2.89 1.13 -15.36
CA SER A 87 -1.47 0.90 -15.16
C SER A 87 -1.16 0.42 -13.74
N MET A 88 -0.33 -0.62 -13.64
CA MET A 88 0.19 -1.14 -12.37
C MET A 88 0.98 -0.08 -11.58
N PHE A 89 1.47 0.96 -12.25
CA PHE A 89 2.11 2.11 -11.61
C PHE A 89 1.20 2.76 -10.56
N ILE A 90 -0.10 2.92 -10.85
CA ILE A 90 -1.05 3.55 -9.93
C ILE A 90 -1.13 2.75 -8.62
N LEU A 91 -1.24 1.43 -8.73
CA LEU A 91 -1.29 0.53 -7.58
C LEU A 91 -0.04 0.66 -6.72
N VAL A 92 1.15 0.57 -7.33
CA VAL A 92 2.42 0.63 -6.59
C VAL A 92 2.64 2.01 -5.97
N PHE A 93 2.33 3.08 -6.70
CA PHE A 93 2.54 4.45 -6.24
C PHE A 93 1.61 4.82 -5.08
N VAL A 94 0.32 4.48 -5.19
CA VAL A 94 -0.66 4.72 -4.13
C VAL A 94 -0.34 3.86 -2.90
N GLU A 95 -0.03 2.57 -3.09
CA GLU A 95 0.33 1.68 -1.98
C GLU A 95 1.58 2.17 -1.25
N TRP A 96 2.57 2.69 -1.97
CA TRP A 96 3.79 3.21 -1.36
C TRP A 96 3.51 4.43 -0.48
N LEU A 97 2.78 5.42 -1.01
CA LEU A 97 2.47 6.67 -0.30
C LEU A 97 1.52 6.44 0.87
N CYS A 98 0.39 5.76 0.62
CA CYS A 98 -0.53 5.34 1.67
C CYS A 98 0.14 4.38 2.64
N GLY A 99 1.18 3.69 2.21
CA GLY A 99 1.94 2.87 3.11
C GLY A 99 2.65 3.69 4.17
N THR A 100 3.29 4.79 3.80
CA THR A 100 4.16 5.57 4.71
C THR A 100 3.49 6.36 5.84
N TYR A 101 2.55 5.77 6.60
CA TYR A 101 1.93 6.37 7.80
C TYR A 101 2.50 5.79 9.10
N TRP A 102 2.30 6.49 10.22
CA TRP A 102 2.89 6.19 11.53
C TRP A 102 1.87 6.29 12.67
N ASN A 103 0.66 5.77 12.45
CA ASN A 103 -0.41 5.78 13.46
C ASN A 103 -0.06 4.97 14.71
N THR A 104 0.79 3.96 14.57
CA THR A 104 1.22 3.06 15.66
C THR A 104 2.73 2.94 15.66
N ALA A 105 3.33 2.82 16.86
CA ALA A 105 4.79 2.81 17.03
C ALA A 105 5.49 1.66 16.29
N TYR A 106 4.78 0.56 16.02
CA TYR A 106 5.33 -0.54 15.22
C TYR A 106 5.23 -0.29 13.70
N GLY A 107 4.31 0.57 13.25
CA GLY A 107 3.99 0.73 11.83
C GLY A 107 5.07 1.47 11.02
N ASN A 108 5.88 2.29 11.70
CA ASN A 108 7.00 2.98 11.06
C ASN A 108 8.20 3.12 12.03
N PRO A 109 9.19 2.21 11.95
CA PRO A 109 10.34 2.24 12.86
C PRO A 109 11.24 3.46 12.67
N SER A 110 11.24 4.08 11.48
CA SER A 110 12.02 5.30 11.23
C SER A 110 11.50 6.45 12.07
N VAL A 111 10.18 6.65 12.13
CA VAL A 111 9.55 7.71 12.94
C VAL A 111 9.84 7.53 14.42
N VAL A 112 9.73 6.30 14.94
CA VAL A 112 10.10 5.99 16.33
C VAL A 112 11.58 6.26 16.59
N GLY A 113 12.47 5.92 15.66
CA GLY A 113 13.89 6.21 15.76
C GLY A 113 14.17 7.71 15.90
N PHE A 114 13.54 8.54 15.05
CA PHE A 114 13.72 10.00 15.09
C PHE A 114 13.23 10.62 16.40
N ILE A 115 12.06 10.21 16.88
CA ILE A 115 11.50 10.69 18.16
C ILE A 115 12.43 10.35 19.34
N LYS A 116 12.93 9.11 19.38
CA LYS A 116 13.87 8.67 20.41
C LYS A 116 15.22 9.40 20.34
N MET A 117 15.68 9.79 19.15
CA MET A 117 16.91 10.59 19.00
C MET A 117 16.78 12.00 19.56
N THR A 118 15.57 12.57 19.58
CA THR A 118 15.32 13.85 20.27
C THR A 118 15.16 13.72 21.80
N GLY A 119 15.32 12.50 22.35
CA GLY A 119 15.17 12.22 23.77
C GLY A 119 13.76 12.51 24.30
N ASP A 120 12.74 12.43 23.44
CA ASP A 120 11.34 12.80 23.72
C ASP A 120 11.15 14.28 24.15
N LYS A 121 12.16 15.14 23.97
CA LYS A 121 12.10 16.55 24.42
C LYS A 121 11.46 17.50 23.41
N CYS A 122 11.41 17.12 22.13
CA CYS A 122 10.92 17.99 21.05
C CYS A 122 9.53 17.58 20.55
N VAL A 123 9.24 16.29 20.46
CA VAL A 123 7.97 15.74 19.96
C VAL A 123 7.70 14.39 20.62
N ASP A 124 6.58 14.26 21.33
CA ASP A 124 6.11 12.96 21.82
C ASP A 124 5.42 12.15 20.73
N TYR A 125 5.43 10.82 20.87
CA TYR A 125 4.76 9.91 19.92
C TYR A 125 3.27 10.22 19.69
N PRO A 126 2.44 10.53 20.72
CA PRO A 126 1.04 10.89 20.51
C PRO A 126 0.87 12.19 19.72
N CYS A 127 1.83 13.12 19.77
CA CYS A 127 1.83 14.32 18.93
C CYS A 127 2.12 13.96 17.47
N ALA A 128 3.15 13.14 17.23
CA ALA A 128 3.46 12.63 15.90
C ALA A 128 2.31 11.79 15.30
N GLN A 129 1.60 11.02 16.13
CA GLN A 129 0.44 10.23 15.72
C GLN A 129 -0.70 11.10 15.19
N LYS A 130 -0.97 12.26 15.79
CA LYS A 130 -1.98 13.22 15.28
C LYS A 130 -1.59 13.74 13.89
N ALA A 131 -0.31 14.02 13.67
CA ALA A 131 0.19 14.40 12.34
C ALA A 131 0.05 13.27 11.31
N SER A 132 0.15 12.01 11.75
CA SER A 132 -0.09 10.84 10.87
C SER A 132 -1.53 10.78 10.36
N TYR A 133 -2.53 11.04 11.22
CA TYR A 133 -3.92 11.07 10.76
C TYR A 133 -4.18 12.21 9.77
N ALA A 134 -3.57 13.39 9.99
CA ALA A 134 -3.62 14.47 9.01
C ALA A 134 -2.97 14.05 7.68
N TYR A 135 -1.81 13.36 7.73
CA TYR A 135 -1.14 12.82 6.56
C TYR A 135 -2.03 11.84 5.77
N MET A 136 -2.77 10.95 6.44
CA MET A 136 -3.68 10.01 5.77
C MET A 136 -4.75 10.74 4.97
N VAL A 137 -5.38 11.77 5.56
CA VAL A 137 -6.42 12.56 4.89
C VAL A 137 -5.84 13.33 3.70
N ILE A 138 -4.68 13.98 3.90
CA ILE A 138 -3.99 14.71 2.82
C ILE A 138 -3.60 13.76 1.69
N THR A 139 -3.15 12.55 2.02
CA THR A 139 -2.76 11.55 1.02
C THR A 139 -3.96 11.11 0.18
N ILE A 140 -5.13 10.87 0.79
CA ILE A 140 -6.35 10.55 0.03
C ILE A 140 -6.69 11.67 -0.95
N ILE A 141 -6.65 12.93 -0.49
CA ILE A 141 -6.95 14.09 -1.33
C ILE A 141 -5.92 14.24 -2.45
N ALA A 142 -4.64 14.06 -2.16
CA ALA A 142 -3.56 14.14 -3.13
C ALA A 142 -3.67 13.04 -4.20
N MET A 143 -4.02 11.81 -3.80
CA MET A 143 -4.22 10.70 -4.73
C MET A 143 -5.44 10.94 -5.63
N LEU A 144 -6.54 11.47 -5.07
CA LEU A 144 -7.70 11.90 -5.86
C LEU A 144 -7.37 13.02 -6.85
N ALA A 145 -6.61 14.03 -6.42
CA ALA A 145 -6.16 15.12 -7.29
C ALA A 145 -5.16 14.65 -8.37
N SER A 146 -4.54 13.48 -8.20
CA SER A 146 -3.64 12.87 -9.18
C SER A 146 -4.40 12.09 -10.27
N VAL A 147 -5.66 11.71 -10.03
CA VAL A 147 -6.48 10.96 -11.00
C VAL A 147 -6.64 11.70 -12.35
N PRO A 148 -6.98 13.00 -12.41
CA PRO A 148 -7.10 13.73 -13.67
C PRO A 148 -5.78 13.75 -14.47
N LEU A 149 -4.65 13.86 -13.78
CA LEU A 149 -3.34 13.80 -14.40
C LEU A 149 -3.09 12.42 -15.01
N TRP A 150 -3.40 11.35 -14.26
CA TRP A 150 -3.23 9.97 -14.72
C TRP A 150 -4.10 9.64 -15.94
N GLN A 151 -5.32 10.18 -16.00
CA GLN A 151 -6.17 10.06 -17.17
C GLN A 151 -5.59 10.83 -18.38
N ALA A 152 -5.05 12.03 -18.16
CA ALA A 152 -4.46 12.84 -19.23
C ALA A 152 -3.21 12.19 -19.86
N ILE A 153 -2.46 11.39 -19.09
CA ILE A 153 -1.27 10.66 -19.57
C ILE A 153 -1.56 9.20 -19.94
N GLY A 154 -2.83 8.77 -19.88
CA GLY A 154 -3.27 7.43 -20.30
C GLY A 154 -2.90 6.29 -19.36
N LEU A 155 -2.72 6.57 -18.06
CA LEU A 155 -2.47 5.53 -17.04
C LEU A 155 -3.76 4.91 -16.48
N CYS A 156 -4.92 5.58 -16.65
CA CYS A 156 -6.25 5.12 -16.25
C CYS A 156 -7.36 5.73 -17.10
#